data_AF-A0A8I1WT35-F1
#
_entry.id   AF-A0A8I1WT35-F1
#
_cell.length_a   1.000
_cell.length_b   1.000
_cell.length_c   1.000
_cell.angle_alpha   90.00
_cell.angle_beta   90.00
_cell.angle_gamma   90.00
#
_symmetry.space_group_name_H-M   'P 1'
#
loop_
_entity.id
_entity.type
_entity.pdbx_description
1 polymer ?
#
loop_
_entity_poly.entity_id
_entity_poly.type
_entity_poly.pdbx_seq_one_letter_code
_entity_poly.pdbx_strand_id
1 'polypeptide(L)'
;MTDNTDEEYALRLSYLEQTDPKSLAVARLYLEMASNHPPEEREAALKLFDAADEIFSFHLPTARDAAVAGLALSLNNRAALEIEAGEWDWAVDAACQAVELRQDRLRNCVGRRDDSERLDLGYSLAALVLALQGAGKLDLARDAASDAVEVLGTFAGMRNQDAFILLTKLICIYADLCSRTDQLPNAGVLLPLAKAFYGARGKP
;
A
#
# COMPACT_ATOMS: atom_id res chain seq x y z
N MET A 1 22.27 -4.42 -23.06
CA MET A 1 22.47 -5.60 -22.19
C MET A 1 21.12 -5.95 -21.55
N THR A 2 20.08 -5.97 -22.40
CA THR A 2 18.83 -6.71 -22.21
C THR A 2 19.21 -8.19 -22.46
N ASP A 3 18.70 -9.25 -21.84
CA ASP A 3 17.37 -9.37 -21.25
C ASP A 3 17.16 -10.74 -20.55
N ASN A 4 18.03 -11.16 -19.63
CA ASN A 4 17.84 -12.48 -19.00
C ASN A 4 16.54 -12.54 -18.16
N THR A 5 16.03 -11.39 -17.73
CA THR A 5 14.84 -11.27 -16.89
C THR A 5 13.56 -11.27 -17.72
N ASP A 6 13.49 -10.56 -18.85
CA ASP A 6 12.26 -10.58 -19.65
C ASP A 6 12.13 -11.89 -20.44
N GLU A 7 13.25 -12.52 -20.84
CA GLU A 7 13.21 -13.89 -21.38
C GLU A 7 12.69 -14.90 -20.35
N GLU A 8 13.10 -14.78 -19.08
CA GLU A 8 12.58 -15.60 -17.99
C GLU A 8 11.09 -15.34 -17.75
N TYR A 9 10.66 -14.08 -17.76
CA TYR A 9 9.25 -13.71 -17.63
C TYR A 9 8.39 -14.25 -18.77
N ALA A 10 8.84 -14.12 -20.01
CA ALA A 10 8.15 -14.65 -21.18
C ALA A 10 7.98 -16.17 -21.10
N LEU A 11 9.02 -16.90 -20.67
CA LEU A 11 8.95 -18.35 -20.49
C LEU A 11 7.96 -18.75 -19.39
N ARG A 12 8.03 -18.10 -18.22
CA ARG A 12 7.11 -18.33 -17.09
C ARG A 12 5.66 -18.02 -17.48
N LEU A 13 5.44 -16.91 -18.18
CA LEU A 13 4.12 -16.49 -18.62
C LEU A 13 3.53 -17.48 -19.62
N SER A 14 4.29 -17.85 -20.66
CA SER A 14 3.86 -18.85 -21.63
C SER A 14 3.47 -20.17 -20.98
N TYR A 15 4.24 -20.65 -19.99
CA TYR A 15 3.93 -21.89 -19.28
C TYR A 15 2.63 -21.80 -18.47
N LEU A 16 2.44 -20.69 -17.74
CA LEU A 16 1.25 -20.47 -16.92
C LEU A 16 -0.01 -20.30 -17.78
N GLU A 17 0.08 -19.54 -18.88
CA GLU A 17 -1.06 -19.30 -19.77
C GLU A 17 -1.52 -20.53 -20.53
N GLN A 18 -0.60 -21.45 -20.88
CA GLN A 18 -0.96 -22.75 -21.44
C GLN A 18 -1.74 -23.63 -20.45
N THR A 19 -1.51 -23.43 -19.15
CA THR A 19 -2.16 -24.22 -18.09
C THR A 19 -3.51 -23.62 -17.71
N ASP A 20 -3.51 -22.34 -17.32
CA ASP A 20 -4.71 -21.55 -17.02
C ASP A 20 -4.38 -20.04 -17.15
N PRO A 21 -4.81 -19.39 -18.25
CA PRO A 21 -4.50 -17.99 -18.52
C PRO A 21 -5.16 -17.02 -17.55
N LYS A 22 -6.21 -17.46 -16.82
CA LYS A 22 -6.87 -16.64 -15.82
C LYS A 22 -6.48 -17.06 -14.40
N SER A 23 -5.40 -17.80 -14.20
CA SER A 23 -4.99 -18.20 -12.86
C SER A 23 -4.44 -17.02 -12.03
N LEU A 24 -4.58 -17.10 -10.71
CA LEU A 24 -3.94 -16.15 -9.80
C LEU A 24 -2.41 -16.12 -9.92
N ALA A 25 -1.80 -17.18 -10.48
CA ALA A 25 -0.37 -17.22 -10.74
C ALA A 25 0.01 -16.30 -11.91
N VAL A 26 -0.81 -16.27 -12.98
CA VAL A 26 -0.66 -15.32 -14.09
C VAL A 26 -0.81 -13.88 -13.57
N ALA A 27 -1.84 -13.60 -12.77
CA ALA A 27 -2.04 -12.26 -12.19
C ALA A 27 -0.83 -11.78 -11.36
N ARG A 28 -0.28 -12.66 -10.52
CA ARG A 28 0.91 -12.37 -9.72
C ARG A 28 2.14 -12.14 -10.59
N LEU A 29 2.28 -12.87 -11.69
CA LEU A 29 3.38 -12.69 -12.63
C LEU A 29 3.27 -11.35 -13.36
N TYR A 30 2.08 -10.97 -13.84
CA TYR A 30 1.86 -9.64 -14.42
C TYR A 30 2.20 -8.52 -13.43
N LEU A 31 1.79 -8.66 -12.17
CA LEU A 31 2.13 -7.71 -11.11
C LEU A 31 3.65 -7.64 -10.84
N GLU A 32 4.33 -8.80 -10.81
CA GLU A 32 5.78 -8.89 -10.65
C GLU A 32 6.50 -8.16 -11.79
N MET A 33 6.11 -8.45 -13.04
CA MET A 33 6.63 -7.79 -14.24
C MET A 33 6.40 -6.28 -14.16
N ALA A 34 5.17 -5.83 -13.87
CA ALA A 34 4.82 -4.41 -13.79
C ALA A 34 5.68 -3.65 -12.77
N SER A 35 5.94 -4.28 -11.62
CA SER A 35 6.69 -3.67 -10.51
C SER A 35 8.20 -3.57 -10.78
N ASN A 36 8.70 -4.32 -11.76
CA ASN A 36 10.11 -4.35 -12.16
C ASN A 36 10.40 -3.51 -13.41
N HIS A 37 9.37 -2.95 -14.06
CA HIS A 37 9.58 -2.04 -15.18
C HIS A 37 10.23 -0.73 -14.70
N PRO A 38 11.15 -0.18 -15.49
CA PRO A 38 11.70 1.13 -15.18
C PRO A 38 10.66 2.24 -15.45
N PRO A 39 10.79 3.41 -14.80
CA PRO A 39 9.79 4.49 -14.93
C PRO A 39 9.56 4.97 -16.37
N GLU A 40 10.56 4.89 -17.24
CA GLU A 40 10.45 5.21 -18.67
C GLU A 40 9.48 4.30 -19.44
N GLU A 41 9.15 3.12 -18.90
CA GLU A 41 8.21 2.17 -19.48
C GLU A 41 6.86 2.14 -18.75
N ARG A 42 6.49 3.27 -18.13
CA ARG A 42 5.22 3.45 -17.41
C ARG A 42 4.00 2.85 -18.13
N GLU A 43 3.86 3.11 -19.43
CA GLU A 43 2.71 2.61 -20.21
C GLU A 43 2.67 1.07 -20.32
N ALA A 44 3.83 0.41 -20.38
CA ALA A 44 3.90 -1.04 -20.38
C ALA A 44 3.56 -1.61 -18.99
N ALA A 45 4.08 -0.99 -17.92
CA ALA A 45 3.74 -1.35 -16.55
C ALA A 45 2.23 -1.21 -16.27
N LEU A 46 1.60 -0.12 -16.73
CA LEU A 46 0.15 0.10 -16.59
C LEU A 46 -0.68 -1.00 -17.25
N LYS A 47 -0.31 -1.44 -18.46
CA LYS A 47 -1.00 -2.57 -19.12
C LYS A 47 -0.87 -3.87 -18.35
N LEU A 48 0.28 -4.11 -17.73
CA LEU A 48 0.49 -5.28 -16.88
C LEU A 48 -0.32 -5.21 -15.59
N PHE A 49 -0.43 -4.03 -14.96
CA PHE A 49 -1.35 -3.81 -13.84
C PHE A 49 -2.80 -4.07 -14.24
N ASP A 50 -3.25 -3.51 -15.36
CA ASP A 50 -4.62 -3.71 -15.85
C ASP A 50 -4.92 -5.20 -16.10
N ALA A 51 -3.97 -5.94 -16.68
CA ALA A 51 -4.11 -7.39 -16.89
C ALA A 51 -4.14 -8.19 -15.57
N ALA A 52 -3.31 -7.82 -14.59
CA ALA A 52 -3.33 -8.43 -13.27
C ALA A 52 -4.66 -8.15 -12.55
N ASP A 53 -5.13 -6.91 -12.60
CA ASP A 53 -6.36 -6.45 -11.94
C ASP A 53 -7.61 -7.11 -12.51
N GLU A 54 -7.67 -7.32 -13.82
CA GLU A 54 -8.76 -8.08 -14.46
C GLU A 54 -8.84 -9.50 -13.89
N ILE A 55 -7.70 -10.19 -13.79
CA ILE A 55 -7.64 -11.57 -13.30
C ILE A 55 -7.97 -11.62 -11.80
N PHE A 56 -7.40 -10.73 -10.98
CA PHE A 56 -7.76 -10.71 -9.57
C PHE A 56 -9.25 -10.42 -9.36
N SER A 57 -9.82 -9.47 -10.12
CA SER A 57 -11.25 -9.15 -10.08
C SER A 57 -12.11 -10.36 -10.46
N PHE A 58 -11.70 -11.12 -11.47
CA PHE A 58 -12.37 -12.37 -11.87
C PHE A 58 -12.44 -13.40 -10.72
N HIS A 59 -11.43 -13.44 -9.83
CA HIS A 59 -11.37 -14.36 -8.70
C HIS A 59 -12.02 -13.86 -7.41
N LEU A 60 -12.62 -12.65 -7.40
CA LEU A 60 -13.32 -12.14 -6.22
C LEU A 60 -14.42 -13.08 -5.67
N PRO A 61 -15.23 -13.78 -6.50
CA PRO A 61 -16.27 -14.67 -6.00
C PRO A 61 -15.76 -16.03 -5.47
N THR A 62 -14.60 -16.50 -5.95
CA THR A 62 -14.11 -17.87 -5.73
C THR A 62 -12.89 -17.94 -4.82
N ALA A 63 -12.08 -16.89 -4.78
CA ALA A 63 -10.84 -16.81 -3.99
C ALA A 63 -10.66 -15.40 -3.40
N ARG A 64 -11.72 -14.86 -2.78
CA ARG A 64 -11.83 -13.47 -2.32
C ARG A 64 -10.59 -12.94 -1.58
N ASP A 65 -10.10 -13.63 -0.54
CA ASP A 65 -8.99 -13.11 0.26
C ASP A 65 -7.72 -12.90 -0.59
N ALA A 66 -7.39 -13.88 -1.44
CA ALA A 66 -6.23 -13.78 -2.34
C ALA A 66 -6.43 -12.73 -3.44
N ALA A 67 -7.64 -12.64 -4.00
CA ALA A 67 -8.01 -11.66 -5.02
C ALA A 67 -7.92 -10.22 -4.48
N VAL A 68 -8.54 -9.95 -3.33
CA VAL A 68 -8.51 -8.62 -2.69
C VAL A 68 -7.09 -8.25 -2.27
N ALA A 69 -6.31 -9.19 -1.73
CA ALA A 69 -4.91 -8.94 -1.40
C ALA A 69 -4.07 -8.59 -2.64
N GLY A 70 -4.30 -9.30 -3.76
CA GLY A 70 -3.64 -9.04 -5.04
C GLY A 70 -3.98 -7.67 -5.63
N LEU A 71 -5.28 -7.34 -5.72
CA LEU A 71 -5.74 -6.02 -6.18
C LEU A 71 -5.17 -4.88 -5.34
N ALA A 72 -5.23 -5.02 -4.00
CA ALA A 72 -4.71 -3.99 -3.11
C ALA A 72 -3.19 -3.80 -3.24
N LEU A 73 -2.43 -4.85 -3.59
CA LEU A 73 -1.00 -4.73 -3.86
C LEU A 73 -0.75 -4.07 -5.21
N SER A 74 -1.47 -4.50 -6.26
CA SER A 74 -1.40 -3.94 -7.61
C SER A 74 -1.68 -2.44 -7.62
N LEU A 75 -2.80 -2.01 -7.03
CA LEU A 75 -3.19 -0.60 -6.93
C LEU A 75 -2.17 0.24 -6.13
N ASN A 76 -1.57 -0.33 -5.09
CA ASN A 76 -0.55 0.36 -4.31
C ASN A 76 0.75 0.57 -5.11
N ASN A 77 1.14 -0.43 -5.91
CA ASN A 77 2.31 -0.33 -6.79
C ASN A 77 2.03 0.63 -7.95
N ARG A 78 0.82 0.60 -8.51
CA ARG A 78 0.34 1.60 -9.48
C ARG A 78 0.42 3.01 -8.90
N ALA A 79 -0.05 3.22 -7.67
CA ALA A 79 0.06 4.52 -7.02
C ALA A 79 1.51 5.00 -6.89
N ALA A 80 2.46 4.11 -6.55
CA ALA A 80 3.88 4.45 -6.49
C ALA A 80 4.43 4.85 -7.87
N LEU A 81 4.12 4.10 -8.92
CA LEU A 81 4.50 4.43 -10.31
C LEU A 81 3.96 5.81 -10.73
N GLU A 82 2.70 6.09 -10.40
CA GLU A 82 2.06 7.38 -10.74
C GLU A 82 2.63 8.55 -9.93
N ILE A 83 3.02 8.33 -8.66
CA ILE A 83 3.75 9.32 -7.85
C ILE A 83 5.08 9.67 -8.50
N GLU A 84 5.84 8.67 -8.95
CA GLU A 84 7.13 8.88 -9.62
C GLU A 84 6.98 9.63 -10.95
N ALA A 85 5.88 9.38 -11.66
CA ALA A 85 5.54 10.09 -12.89
C ALA A 85 5.00 11.52 -12.68
N GLY A 86 4.65 11.89 -11.45
CA GLY A 86 3.99 13.16 -11.13
C GLY A 86 2.52 13.22 -11.57
N GLU A 87 1.91 12.06 -11.82
CA GLU A 87 0.53 11.89 -12.26
C GLU A 87 -0.41 11.80 -11.05
N TRP A 88 -0.52 12.92 -10.32
CA TRP A 88 -1.07 12.94 -8.97
C TRP A 88 -2.53 12.49 -8.84
N ASP A 89 -3.39 12.82 -9.80
CA ASP A 89 -4.80 12.40 -9.72
C ASP A 89 -4.95 10.89 -9.90
N TRP A 90 -4.16 10.27 -10.79
CA TRP A 90 -4.10 8.81 -10.95
C TRP A 90 -3.50 8.12 -9.73
N ALA A 91 -2.44 8.71 -9.15
CA ALA A 91 -1.85 8.22 -7.91
C ALA A 91 -2.85 8.23 -6.74
N VAL A 92 -3.62 9.32 -6.60
CA VAL A 92 -4.64 9.44 -5.56
C VAL A 92 -5.73 8.39 -5.75
N ASP A 93 -6.25 8.23 -6.97
CA ASP A 93 -7.29 7.24 -7.26
C ASP A 93 -6.84 5.82 -6.91
N ALA A 94 -5.67 5.40 -7.40
CA ALA A 94 -5.11 4.08 -7.12
C ALA A 94 -4.84 3.86 -5.62
N ALA A 95 -4.26 4.85 -4.93
CA ALA A 95 -3.99 4.75 -3.50
C ALA A 95 -5.28 4.68 -2.66
N CYS A 96 -6.31 5.45 -3.00
CA CYS A 96 -7.61 5.40 -2.34
C CYS A 96 -8.22 4.00 -2.44
N GLN A 97 -8.27 3.42 -3.65
CA GLN A 97 -8.82 2.08 -3.85
C GLN A 97 -8.01 1.01 -3.09
N ALA A 98 -6.68 1.13 -3.05
CA ALA A 98 -5.84 0.22 -2.24
C ALA A 98 -6.16 0.32 -0.74
N VAL A 99 -6.32 1.54 -0.21
CA VAL A 99 -6.74 1.78 1.18
C VAL A 99 -8.09 1.15 1.47
N GLU A 100 -9.09 1.36 0.61
CA GLU A 100 -10.44 0.80 0.79
C GLU A 100 -10.42 -0.73 0.87
N LEU A 101 -9.69 -1.39 -0.02
CA LEU A 101 -9.54 -2.85 -0.02
C LEU A 101 -8.81 -3.34 1.24
N ARG A 102 -7.75 -2.67 1.68
CA ARG A 102 -7.00 -3.06 2.89
C ARG A 102 -7.81 -2.80 4.17
N GLN A 103 -8.61 -1.75 4.20
CA GLN A 103 -9.57 -1.51 5.28
C GLN A 103 -10.65 -2.61 5.31
N ASP A 104 -11.18 -3.03 4.16
CA ASP A 104 -12.10 -4.17 4.09
C ASP A 104 -11.46 -5.45 4.62
N ARG A 105 -10.23 -5.76 4.19
CA ARG A 105 -9.50 -6.93 4.70
C ARG A 105 -9.27 -6.87 6.21
N LEU A 106 -8.86 -5.71 6.74
CA LEU A 106 -8.64 -5.53 8.17
C LEU A 106 -9.94 -5.69 8.96
N ARG A 107 -11.07 -5.11 8.51
CA ARG A 107 -12.39 -5.29 9.16
C ARG A 107 -12.86 -6.75 9.17
N ASN A 108 -12.51 -7.50 8.14
CA ASN A 108 -12.85 -8.92 8.01
C ASN A 108 -11.80 -9.86 8.64
N CYS A 109 -10.74 -9.33 9.26
CA CYS A 109 -9.70 -10.09 9.96
C CYS A 109 -10.19 -10.52 11.34
N VAL A 110 -11.11 -11.51 11.38
CA VAL A 110 -11.73 -11.98 12.63
C VAL A 110 -11.03 -13.22 13.16
N GLY A 111 -10.66 -13.21 14.45
CA GLY A 111 -10.15 -14.39 15.15
C GLY A 111 -8.67 -14.72 14.91
N ARG A 112 -7.90 -13.81 14.30
CA ARG A 112 -6.44 -13.94 14.12
C ARG A 112 -5.71 -12.64 14.42
N ARG A 113 -4.38 -12.70 14.52
CA ARG A 113 -3.51 -11.52 14.64
C ARG A 113 -3.59 -10.71 13.33
N ASP A 114 -3.79 -9.40 13.45
CA ASP A 114 -4.04 -8.49 12.33
C ASP A 114 -2.83 -7.59 11.99
N ASP A 115 -1.66 -7.89 12.56
CA ASP A 115 -0.44 -7.11 12.35
C ASP A 115 -0.08 -6.96 10.87
N SER A 116 -0.20 -8.02 10.06
CA SER A 116 0.10 -7.93 8.62
C SER A 116 -0.88 -6.99 7.92
N GLU A 117 -2.18 -7.15 8.18
CA GLU A 117 -3.22 -6.32 7.60
C GLU A 117 -3.09 -4.85 7.99
N ARG A 118 -2.71 -4.56 9.25
CA ARG A 118 -2.44 -3.20 9.72
C ARG A 118 -1.22 -2.60 9.05
N LEU A 119 -0.14 -3.37 8.93
CA LEU A 119 1.09 -2.88 8.30
C LEU A 119 0.87 -2.62 6.80
N ASP A 120 0.18 -3.53 6.11
CA ASP A 120 -0.22 -3.33 4.73
C ASP A 120 -1.10 -2.07 4.60
N LEU A 121 -2.13 -1.91 5.43
CA LEU A 121 -2.97 -0.71 5.39
C LEU A 121 -2.14 0.57 5.64
N GLY A 122 -1.19 0.54 6.57
CA GLY A 122 -0.27 1.64 6.84
C GLY A 122 0.56 2.04 5.61
N TYR A 123 1.05 1.08 4.84
CA TYR A 123 1.79 1.37 3.59
C TYR A 123 0.89 2.01 2.53
N SER A 124 -0.38 1.59 2.39
CA SER A 124 -1.30 2.23 1.45
C SER A 124 -1.72 3.62 1.88
N LEU A 125 -1.93 3.85 3.17
CA LEU A 125 -2.18 5.18 3.68
C LEU A 125 -0.96 6.09 3.47
N ALA A 126 0.27 5.58 3.62
CA ALA A 126 1.47 6.35 3.30
C ALA A 126 1.55 6.74 1.81
N ALA A 127 1.23 5.82 0.89
CA ALA A 127 1.14 6.12 -0.54
C ALA A 127 0.06 7.19 -0.82
N LEU A 128 -1.11 7.06 -0.19
CA LEU A 128 -2.19 8.04 -0.31
C LEU A 128 -1.79 9.42 0.20
N VAL A 129 -1.11 9.50 1.35
CA VAL A 129 -0.59 10.76 1.89
C VAL A 129 0.35 11.44 0.89
N LEU A 130 1.30 10.69 0.32
CA LEU A 130 2.23 11.24 -0.68
C LEU A 130 1.51 11.72 -1.94
N ALA A 131 0.58 10.93 -2.47
CA ALA A 131 -0.20 11.30 -3.65
C ALA A 131 -1.05 12.56 -3.42
N LEU A 132 -1.71 12.66 -2.26
CA LEU A 132 -2.50 13.85 -1.87
C LEU A 132 -1.62 15.09 -1.67
N GLN A 133 -0.41 14.93 -1.11
CA GLN A 133 0.55 16.03 -1.01
C GLN A 133 0.98 16.53 -2.39
N GLY A 134 1.31 15.62 -3.31
CA GLY A 134 1.65 15.96 -4.69
C GLY A 134 0.50 16.67 -5.43
N ALA A 135 -0.74 16.23 -5.19
CA ALA A 135 -1.95 16.86 -5.71
C ALA A 135 -2.30 18.21 -5.03
N GLY A 136 -1.54 18.66 -4.02
CA GLY A 136 -1.84 19.88 -3.26
C GLY A 136 -3.04 19.77 -2.31
N LYS A 137 -3.59 18.57 -2.09
CA LYS A 137 -4.77 18.30 -1.25
C LYS A 137 -4.35 18.12 0.21
N LEU A 138 -3.76 19.16 0.82
CA LEU A 138 -3.06 19.05 2.11
C LEU A 138 -3.97 18.67 3.30
N ASP A 139 -5.22 19.14 3.33
CA ASP A 139 -6.17 18.74 4.37
C ASP A 139 -6.48 17.24 4.32
N LEU A 140 -6.72 16.71 3.12
CA LEU A 140 -6.96 15.28 2.93
C LEU A 140 -5.70 14.46 3.26
N ALA A 141 -4.52 14.96 2.88
CA ALA A 141 -3.26 14.30 3.23
C ALA A 141 -3.06 14.25 4.76
N ARG A 142 -3.41 15.32 5.48
CA ARG A 142 -3.35 15.37 6.95
C ARG A 142 -4.26 14.30 7.55
N ASP A 143 -5.50 14.22 7.06
CA ASP A 143 -6.49 13.28 7.58
C ASP A 143 -6.05 11.83 7.32
N ALA A 144 -5.56 11.52 6.11
CA ALA A 144 -4.99 10.21 5.78
C ALA A 144 -3.75 9.88 6.64
N ALA A 145 -2.90 10.86 6.95
CA ALA A 145 -1.75 10.67 7.84
C ALA A 145 -2.18 10.39 9.28
N SER A 146 -3.26 11.05 9.76
CA SER A 146 -3.87 10.77 11.06
C SER A 146 -4.35 9.32 11.12
N ASP A 147 -5.11 8.87 10.11
CA ASP A 147 -5.60 7.50 10.02
C ASP A 147 -4.45 6.49 10.02
N ALA A 148 -3.36 6.78 9.30
CA ALA A 148 -2.19 5.92 9.23
C ALA A 148 -1.51 5.78 10.60
N VAL A 149 -1.40 6.88 11.34
CA VAL A 149 -0.84 6.90 12.70
C VAL A 149 -1.73 6.12 13.67
N GLU A 150 -3.06 6.22 13.55
CA GLU A 150 -3.99 5.44 14.36
C GLU A 150 -3.88 3.94 14.07
N VAL A 151 -3.87 3.55 12.79
CA VAL A 151 -3.76 2.14 12.35
C VAL A 151 -2.45 1.51 12.85
N LEU A 152 -1.33 2.22 12.66
CA LEU A 152 0.00 1.73 13.03
C LEU A 152 0.32 1.93 14.51
N GLY A 153 -0.48 2.70 15.24
CA GLY A 153 -0.27 2.99 16.66
C GLY A 153 -0.27 1.74 17.54
N THR A 154 -0.90 0.66 17.09
CA THR A 154 -0.85 -0.66 17.75
C THR A 154 0.58 -1.21 17.85
N PHE A 155 1.48 -0.83 16.92
CA PHE A 155 2.88 -1.25 16.94
C PHE A 155 3.76 -0.42 17.87
N ALA A 156 3.23 0.67 18.45
CA ALA A 156 4.00 1.52 19.34
C ALA A 156 4.50 0.70 20.54
N GLY A 157 5.81 0.67 20.76
CA GLY A 157 6.45 -0.10 21.81
C GLY A 157 6.62 -1.61 21.52
N MET A 158 6.26 -2.08 20.32
CA MET A 158 6.55 -3.45 19.87
C MET A 158 7.94 -3.54 19.21
N ARG A 159 8.52 -4.74 19.20
CA ARG A 159 9.75 -5.05 18.44
C ARG A 159 9.41 -5.39 16.99
N ASN A 160 8.96 -4.39 16.22
CA ASN A 160 8.77 -4.49 14.78
C ASN A 160 9.44 -3.28 14.11
N GLN A 161 10.59 -3.51 13.46
CA GLN A 161 11.41 -2.44 12.91
C GLN A 161 10.72 -1.72 11.75
N ASP A 162 10.08 -2.46 10.85
CA ASP A 162 9.41 -1.90 9.67
C ASP A 162 8.23 -1.02 10.10
N ALA A 163 7.39 -1.53 11.00
CA ALA A 163 6.27 -0.78 11.54
C ALA A 163 6.74 0.47 12.31
N PHE A 164 7.83 0.37 13.08
CA PHE A 164 8.39 1.50 13.82
C PHE A 164 8.90 2.61 12.88
N ILE A 165 9.62 2.23 11.82
CA ILE A 165 10.13 3.19 10.83
C ILE A 165 8.96 3.89 10.13
N LEU A 166 7.97 3.13 9.67
CA LEU A 166 6.81 3.66 8.97
C LEU A 166 5.99 4.59 9.88
N LEU A 167 5.65 4.14 11.09
CA LEU A 167 4.91 4.93 12.08
C LEU A 167 5.65 6.25 12.41
N THR A 168 6.97 6.20 12.62
CA THR A 168 7.75 7.41 12.95
C THR A 168 7.74 8.41 11.81
N LYS A 169 7.90 7.95 10.55
CA LYS A 169 7.80 8.82 9.37
C LYS A 169 6.42 9.47 9.28
N LEU A 170 5.36 8.69 9.47
CA LEU A 170 3.98 9.19 9.40
C LEU A 170 3.63 10.17 10.53
N ILE A 171 4.14 9.98 11.75
CA ILE A 171 3.98 10.96 12.84
C ILE A 171 4.61 12.30 12.44
N CYS A 172 5.81 12.28 11.86
CA CYS A 172 6.46 13.51 11.39
C CYS A 172 5.68 14.18 10.26
N ILE A 173 5.21 13.41 9.28
CA ILE A 173 4.42 13.92 8.15
C ILE A 173 3.08 14.50 8.64
N TYR A 174 2.40 13.82 9.56
CA TYR A 174 1.17 14.31 10.17
C TYR A 174 1.38 15.64 10.89
N ALA A 175 2.45 15.77 11.69
CA ALA A 175 2.77 17.02 12.38
C ALA A 175 3.11 18.18 11.42
N ASP A 176 3.84 17.90 10.34
CA ASP A 176 4.11 18.88 9.27
C ASP A 176 2.81 19.33 8.60
N LEU A 177 1.94 18.39 8.22
CA LEU A 177 0.67 18.67 7.57
C LEU A 177 -0.29 19.45 8.47
N CYS A 178 -0.36 19.14 9.76
CA CYS A 178 -1.07 19.95 10.75
C CYS A 178 -0.57 21.40 10.73
N SER A 179 0.75 21.59 10.78
CA SER A 179 1.35 22.93 10.76
C SER A 179 1.05 23.69 9.46
N ARG A 180 1.10 23.01 8.32
CA ARG A 180 0.81 23.60 6.99
C ARG A 180 -0.67 23.87 6.74
N THR A 181 -1.57 23.29 7.54
CA THR A 181 -3.03 23.49 7.47
C THR A 181 -3.57 24.28 8.65
N ASP A 182 -2.68 24.95 9.41
CA ASP A 182 -3.01 25.74 10.61
C ASP A 182 -3.85 24.95 11.65
N GLN A 183 -3.64 23.63 11.71
CA GLN A 183 -4.27 22.74 12.69
C GLN A 183 -3.28 22.30 13.75
N LEU A 184 -3.79 21.98 14.94
CA LEU A 184 -3.03 21.30 15.98
C LEU A 184 -3.12 19.79 15.78
N PRO A 185 -2.02 19.03 15.94
CA PRO A 185 -2.07 17.57 15.97
C PRO A 185 -3.03 17.07 17.05
N ASN A 186 -3.85 16.08 16.70
CA ASN A 186 -4.85 15.53 17.61
C ASN A 186 -4.16 14.78 18.77
N ALA A 187 -4.33 15.29 19.99
CA ALA A 187 -3.77 14.69 21.19
C ALA A 187 -4.30 13.26 21.44
N GLY A 188 -5.54 12.96 21.01
CA GLY A 188 -6.13 11.62 21.08
C GLY A 188 -5.34 10.58 20.27
N VAL A 189 -4.72 11.00 19.17
CA VAL A 189 -3.87 10.15 18.32
C VAL A 189 -2.47 10.01 18.91
N LEU A 190 -1.87 11.11 19.37
CA LEU A 190 -0.45 11.12 19.76
C LEU A 190 -0.18 10.64 21.19
N LEU A 191 -1.07 10.92 22.15
CA LEU A 191 -0.84 10.57 23.57
C LEU A 191 -0.73 9.07 23.83
N PRO A 192 -1.54 8.18 23.20
CA PRO A 192 -1.38 6.74 23.35
C PRO A 192 0.00 6.25 22.90
N LEU A 193 0.54 6.80 21.80
CA LEU A 193 1.85 6.44 21.26
C LEU A 193 2.96 6.82 22.23
N ALA A 194 2.91 8.04 22.76
CA ALA A 194 3.87 8.51 23.75
C ALA A 194 3.90 7.55 24.95
N LYS A 195 2.72 7.21 25.52
CA LYS A 195 2.62 6.26 26.65
C LYS A 195 3.21 4.89 26.29
N ALA A 196 2.93 4.38 25.09
CA ALA A 196 3.43 3.09 24.64
C ALA A 196 4.97 3.09 24.49
N PHE A 197 5.56 4.14 23.91
CA PHE A 197 7.02 4.27 23.79
C PHE A 197 7.72 4.43 25.15
N TYR A 198 7.13 5.19 26.08
CA TYR A 198 7.66 5.32 27.44
C TYR A 198 7.56 4.00 28.22
N GLY A 199 6.44 3.28 28.11
CA GLY A 199 6.22 2.00 28.79
C GLY A 199 7.12 0.86 28.27
N ALA A 200 7.48 0.88 26.99
CA ALA A 200 8.35 -0.13 26.38
C ALA A 200 9.79 -0.09 26.91
N ARG A 201 10.25 1.04 27.48
CA ARG A 201 11.57 1.14 28.14
C ARG A 201 11.66 0.44 29.51
N GLY A 202 10.56 -0.12 30.01
CA GLY A 202 10.46 -0.64 31.40
C GLY A 202 10.44 -2.15 31.59
N LYS A 203 10.56 -2.98 30.54
CA LYS A 203 10.63 -4.44 30.69
C LYS A 203 12.00 -4.97 30.22
N PRO A 204 12.80 -5.58 31.12
CA PRO A 204 14.05 -6.24 30.76
C PRO A 204 13.82 -7.41 29.80
#